data_AF-A0A1F5EEZ4-F1
#
_entry.id   AF-A0A1F5EEZ4-F1
#
_cell.length_a   1.000
_cell.length_b   1.000
_cell.length_c   1.000
_cell.angle_alpha   90.00
_cell.angle_beta   90.00
_cell.angle_gamma   90.00
#
_symmetry.space_group_name_H-M   'P 1'
#
loop_
_entity.id
_entity.type
_entity.pdbx_description
1 polymer ?
#
loop_
_entity_poly.entity_id
_entity_poly.type
_entity_poly.pdbx_seq_one_letter_code
_entity_poly.pdbx_strand_id
1 'polypeptide(L)'
;MKISDRLQIIKRVSGITQEQLAAKIGISFVALNSLINDKSRARKKTREKINELYLEYSGQKQIPDNVLEAKKELLITKSKKTGNILKIITNNNDILNQFILSLTYNTNKIEGSTLTENETAAILFNNTVFKNKTLVEQLEAKNHQTTLIFLFNYLMGKQPINESLILHLHSILLNSINPDAGFYRKHGVRIVGADVPTANYLKVPELMKNLIRNIQTKKKNIIAHSAKIHSNFEQIHPFSDGNGRIGRLIMQAMLLRHNLAPALIKQENKVLYLKYLNISQIKNDFSLLENFICEAIIDGFKIVER
;
A
#
# COMPACT_ATOMS: atom_id res chain seq x y z
N MET A 1 -18.81 11.00 10.69
CA MET A 1 -17.54 11.71 10.37
C MET A 1 -17.63 13.16 10.85
N LYS A 2 -16.59 13.71 11.49
CA LYS A 2 -16.57 15.09 12.01
C LYS A 2 -16.50 16.13 10.89
N ILE A 3 -16.57 17.41 11.25
CA ILE A 3 -16.40 18.52 10.28
C ILE A 3 -14.94 18.74 9.93
N SER A 4 -14.04 18.69 10.92
CA SER A 4 -12.58 18.70 10.73
C SER A 4 -12.16 17.64 9.71
N ASP A 5 -12.64 16.41 9.88
CA ASP A 5 -12.41 15.30 8.95
C ASP A 5 -12.80 15.64 7.49
N ARG A 6 -14.03 16.15 7.29
CA ARG A 6 -14.55 16.53 5.96
C ARG A 6 -13.69 17.59 5.31
N LEU A 7 -13.31 18.62 6.08
CA LEU A 7 -12.46 19.73 5.61
C LEU A 7 -11.07 19.23 5.20
N GLN A 8 -10.47 18.33 5.99
CA GLN A 8 -9.19 17.73 5.65
C GLN A 8 -9.26 16.89 4.37
N ILE A 9 -10.34 16.11 4.18
CA ILE A 9 -10.56 15.34 2.95
C ILE A 9 -10.75 16.29 1.76
N ILE A 10 -11.59 17.32 1.88
CA ILE A 10 -11.78 18.33 0.80
C ILE A 10 -10.44 18.92 0.39
N LYS A 11 -9.65 19.42 1.35
CA LYS A 11 -8.34 20.03 1.09
C LYS A 11 -7.42 19.06 0.35
N ARG A 12 -7.39 17.80 0.78
CA ARG A 12 -6.51 16.78 0.20
C ARG A 12 -6.92 16.38 -1.21
N VAL A 13 -8.22 16.24 -1.48
CA VAL A 13 -8.74 15.78 -2.78
C VAL A 13 -8.74 16.89 -3.82
N SER A 14 -9.11 18.11 -3.41
CA SER A 14 -9.21 19.25 -4.31
C SER A 14 -7.86 19.91 -4.62
N GLY A 15 -6.85 19.71 -3.76
CA GLY A 15 -5.55 20.37 -3.88
C GLY A 15 -5.57 21.88 -3.61
N ILE A 16 -6.72 22.45 -3.22
CA ILE A 16 -6.85 23.89 -2.97
C ILE A 16 -6.23 24.30 -1.64
N THR A 17 -5.81 25.57 -1.53
CA THR A 17 -5.27 26.12 -0.28
C THR A 17 -6.37 26.31 0.77
N GLN A 18 -5.98 26.51 2.03
CA GLN A 18 -6.96 26.77 3.10
C GLN A 18 -7.68 28.10 2.90
N GLU A 19 -7.00 29.10 2.34
CA GLU A 19 -7.57 30.40 1.99
C GLU A 19 -8.65 30.24 0.91
N GLN A 20 -8.35 29.47 -0.14
CA GLN A 20 -9.32 29.15 -1.19
C GLN A 20 -10.52 28.37 -0.66
N LEU A 21 -10.29 27.39 0.23
CA LEU A 21 -11.35 26.63 0.88
C LEU A 21 -12.23 27.52 1.78
N ALA A 22 -11.62 28.43 2.56
CA ALA A 22 -12.35 29.37 3.41
C ALA A 22 -13.25 30.28 2.58
N ALA A 23 -12.74 30.81 1.46
CA ALA A 23 -13.49 31.61 0.51
C ALA A 23 -14.68 30.82 -0.10
N LYS A 24 -14.46 29.57 -0.52
CA LYS A 24 -15.55 28.71 -1.06
C LYS A 24 -16.64 28.38 -0.05
N ILE A 25 -16.29 28.26 1.23
CA ILE A 25 -17.26 28.03 2.32
C ILE A 25 -17.96 29.35 2.72
N GLY A 26 -17.34 30.51 2.44
CA GLY A 26 -17.83 31.82 2.85
C GLY A 26 -17.53 32.14 4.32
N ILE A 27 -16.37 31.71 4.83
CA ILE A 27 -15.89 31.99 6.20
C ILE A 27 -14.48 32.58 6.20
N SER A 28 -14.07 33.20 7.30
CA SER A 28 -12.69 33.69 7.44
C SER A 28 -11.68 32.55 7.57
N PHE A 29 -10.43 32.80 7.18
CA PHE A 29 -9.32 31.86 7.35
C PHE A 29 -9.17 31.39 8.81
N VAL A 30 -9.31 32.33 9.77
CA VAL A 30 -9.25 32.04 11.21
C VAL A 30 -10.39 31.09 11.63
N ALA A 31 -11.61 31.33 11.15
CA ALA A 31 -12.74 30.46 11.43
C ALA A 31 -12.53 29.06 10.84
N LEU A 32 -12.04 28.96 9.59
CA LEU A 32 -11.70 27.69 8.98
C LEU A 32 -10.65 26.93 9.80
N ASN A 33 -9.57 27.59 10.21
CA ASN A 33 -8.52 26.99 11.02
C ASN A 33 -9.04 26.52 12.39
N SER A 34 -9.95 27.27 13.00
CA SER A 34 -10.61 26.85 14.23
C SER A 34 -11.43 25.57 14.03
N LEU A 35 -12.17 25.46 12.92
CA LEU A 35 -12.93 24.25 12.58
C LEU A 35 -12.05 23.04 12.24
N ILE A 36 -10.95 23.24 11.49
CA ILE A 36 -10.02 22.17 11.13
C ILE A 36 -9.35 21.57 12.37
N ASN A 37 -9.05 22.40 13.37
CA ASN A 37 -8.40 21.99 14.61
C ASN A 37 -9.41 21.63 15.72
N ASP A 38 -10.69 21.42 15.38
CA ASP A 38 -11.77 21.09 16.33
C ASP A 38 -11.90 22.09 17.52
N LYS A 39 -11.45 23.34 17.35
CA LYS A 39 -11.55 24.40 18.36
C LYS A 39 -12.90 25.12 18.38
N SER A 40 -13.74 24.91 17.37
CA SER A 40 -15.09 25.49 17.30
C SER A 40 -16.07 24.57 16.57
N ARG A 41 -17.37 24.86 16.71
CA ARG A 41 -18.45 24.16 16.01
C ARG A 41 -18.96 25.00 14.84
N ALA A 42 -19.15 24.35 13.69
CA ALA A 42 -19.70 25.00 12.50
C ALA A 42 -21.19 25.34 12.71
N ARG A 43 -21.60 26.55 12.30
CA ARG A 43 -23.02 26.94 12.20
C ARG A 43 -23.73 26.10 11.13
N LYS A 44 -25.06 25.99 11.20
CA LYS A 44 -25.87 25.18 10.28
C LYS A 44 -25.55 25.43 8.80
N LYS A 45 -25.59 26.70 8.37
CA LYS A 45 -25.27 27.12 6.98
C LYS A 45 -23.85 26.73 6.55
N THR A 46 -22.86 26.95 7.42
CA THR A 46 -21.47 26.56 7.17
C THR A 46 -21.33 25.04 7.05
N ARG A 47 -22.04 24.29 7.89
CA ARG A 47 -22.06 22.83 7.87
C ARG A 47 -22.66 22.28 6.57
N GLU A 48 -23.77 22.85 6.12
CA GLU A 48 -24.41 22.49 4.84
C GLU A 48 -23.46 22.78 3.67
N LYS A 49 -22.78 23.93 3.66
CA LYS A 49 -21.80 24.26 2.62
C LYS A 49 -20.60 23.31 2.60
N ILE A 50 -20.08 22.94 3.77
CA ILE A 50 -19.01 21.93 3.89
C ILE A 50 -19.49 20.58 3.36
N ASN A 51 -20.75 20.21 3.59
CA ASN A 51 -21.31 18.96 3.09
C ASN A 51 -21.42 18.96 1.56
N GLU A 52 -21.92 20.05 0.96
CA GLU A 52 -21.99 20.23 -0.49
C GLU A 52 -20.61 20.10 -1.12
N LEU A 53 -19.64 20.88 -0.63
CA LEU A 53 -18.26 20.85 -1.14
C LEU A 53 -17.63 19.47 -0.96
N TYR A 54 -17.92 18.78 0.14
CA TYR A 54 -17.44 17.42 0.35
C TYR A 54 -17.96 16.48 -0.74
N LEU A 55 -19.27 16.48 -1.01
CA LEU A 55 -19.88 15.61 -2.03
C LEU A 55 -19.38 15.98 -3.43
N GLU A 56 -19.24 17.28 -3.71
CA GLU A 56 -18.70 17.80 -4.98
C GLU A 56 -17.26 17.31 -5.23
N TYR A 57 -16.34 17.56 -4.29
CA TYR A 57 -14.93 17.23 -4.48
C TYR A 57 -14.64 15.73 -4.35
N SER A 58 -15.34 15.01 -3.48
CA SER A 58 -15.16 13.56 -3.35
C SER A 58 -15.87 12.78 -4.46
N GLY A 59 -16.89 13.36 -5.10
CA GLY A 59 -17.78 12.68 -6.04
C GLY A 59 -18.67 11.60 -5.38
N GLN A 60 -18.83 11.64 -4.05
CA GLN A 60 -19.65 10.68 -3.31
C GLN A 60 -21.12 11.08 -3.30
N LYS A 61 -22.01 10.09 -3.19
CA LYS A 61 -23.47 10.29 -3.13
C LYS A 61 -23.96 10.70 -1.74
N GLN A 62 -23.26 10.26 -0.71
CA GLN A 62 -23.58 10.50 0.69
C GLN A 62 -22.30 10.70 1.49
N ILE A 63 -22.41 11.29 2.67
CA ILE A 63 -21.27 11.48 3.58
C ILE A 63 -21.09 10.20 4.39
N PRO A 64 -19.92 9.54 4.33
CA PRO A 64 -19.70 8.28 5.04
C PRO A 64 -19.65 8.45 6.56
N ASP A 65 -19.94 7.34 7.25
CA ASP A 65 -20.08 7.31 8.71
C ASP A 65 -18.78 7.65 9.43
N ASN A 66 -17.63 7.29 8.84
CA ASN A 66 -16.31 7.57 9.39
C ASN A 66 -15.28 7.88 8.29
N VAL A 67 -14.11 8.38 8.73
CA VAL A 67 -13.02 8.80 7.84
C VAL A 67 -12.46 7.65 7.00
N LEU A 68 -12.42 6.45 7.56
CA LEU A 68 -11.89 5.28 6.87
C LEU A 68 -12.78 4.91 5.68
N GLU A 69 -14.09 4.78 5.87
CA GLU A 69 -15.02 4.50 4.78
C GLU A 69 -15.01 5.62 3.73
N ALA A 70 -14.91 6.89 4.17
CA ALA A 70 -14.73 8.02 3.26
C ALA A 70 -13.50 7.91 2.35
N LYS A 71 -12.34 7.51 2.90
CA LYS A 71 -11.12 7.30 2.09
C LYS A 71 -11.27 6.13 1.12
N LYS A 72 -11.88 5.03 1.56
CA LYS A 72 -12.10 3.86 0.70
C LYS A 72 -13.02 4.19 -0.46
N GLU A 73 -14.15 4.85 -0.21
CA GLU A 73 -15.07 5.27 -1.26
C GLU A 73 -14.41 6.23 -2.26
N LEU A 74 -13.62 7.19 -1.78
CA LEU A 74 -12.84 8.09 -2.63
C LEU A 74 -11.89 7.30 -3.56
N LEU A 75 -11.16 6.32 -3.02
CA LEU A 75 -10.24 5.49 -3.81
C LEU A 75 -10.97 4.63 -4.83
N ILE A 76 -12.14 4.10 -4.50
CA ILE A 76 -12.97 3.35 -5.46
C ILE A 76 -13.50 4.27 -6.57
N THR A 77 -13.98 5.47 -6.23
CA THR A 77 -14.41 6.46 -7.22
C THR A 77 -13.26 6.86 -8.13
N LYS A 78 -12.06 7.06 -7.57
CA LYS A 78 -10.84 7.38 -8.31
C LYS A 78 -10.42 6.24 -9.25
N SER A 79 -10.43 5.00 -8.76
CA SER A 79 -10.19 3.79 -9.57
C SER A 79 -11.15 3.69 -10.76
N LYS A 80 -12.43 4.02 -10.59
CA LYS A 80 -13.43 4.02 -11.68
C LYS A 80 -13.21 5.11 -12.73
N LYS A 81 -12.70 6.28 -12.32
CA LYS A 81 -12.40 7.41 -13.22
C LYS A 81 -11.06 7.25 -13.93
N THR A 82 -10.15 6.49 -13.35
CA THR A 82 -8.82 6.22 -13.92
C THR A 82 -8.95 5.17 -15.02
N GLY A 83 -8.19 5.33 -16.11
CA GLY A 83 -8.02 4.27 -17.11
C GLY A 83 -7.41 3.00 -16.50
N ASN A 84 -7.12 2.00 -17.33
CA ASN A 84 -6.51 0.76 -16.84
C ASN A 84 -5.13 1.07 -16.22
N ILE A 85 -5.00 0.93 -14.90
CA ILE A 85 -3.84 1.35 -14.13
C ILE A 85 -2.58 0.60 -14.55
N LEU A 86 -2.70 -0.69 -14.85
CA LEU A 86 -1.58 -1.50 -15.31
C LEU A 86 -1.08 -1.00 -16.66
N LYS A 87 -1.97 -0.71 -17.61
CA LYS A 87 -1.59 -0.12 -18.91
C LYS A 87 -0.92 1.25 -18.75
N ILE A 88 -1.43 2.10 -17.86
CA ILE A 88 -0.82 3.42 -17.60
C ILE A 88 0.61 3.23 -17.08
N ILE A 89 0.81 2.32 -16.13
CA ILE A 89 2.12 2.02 -15.56
C ILE A 89 3.04 1.40 -16.61
N THR A 90 2.61 0.38 -17.34
CA THR A 90 3.49 -0.37 -18.24
C THR A 90 3.78 0.33 -19.56
N ASN A 91 2.90 1.23 -20.02
CA ASN A 91 3.08 1.93 -21.30
C ASN A 91 3.79 3.28 -21.16
N ASN A 92 4.02 3.76 -19.93
CA ASN A 92 4.75 4.99 -19.66
C ASN A 92 6.01 4.66 -18.84
N ASN A 93 7.18 4.74 -19.49
CA ASN A 93 8.46 4.38 -18.87
C ASN A 93 8.80 5.24 -17.64
N ASP A 94 8.40 6.51 -17.61
CA ASP A 94 8.69 7.39 -16.47
C ASP A 94 7.86 6.97 -15.25
N ILE A 95 6.56 6.68 -15.45
CA ILE A 95 5.68 6.15 -14.40
C ILE A 95 6.17 4.77 -13.94
N LEU A 96 6.53 3.89 -14.88
CA LEU A 96 7.08 2.57 -14.56
C LEU A 96 8.33 2.69 -13.70
N ASN A 97 9.32 3.45 -14.16
CA ASN A 97 10.59 3.62 -13.46
C ASN A 97 10.40 4.27 -12.09
N GLN A 98 9.50 5.25 -11.96
CA GLN A 98 9.18 5.85 -10.68
C GLN A 98 8.58 4.82 -9.69
N PHE A 99 7.64 3.97 -10.15
CA PHE A 99 7.11 2.91 -9.29
C PHE A 99 8.16 1.86 -8.94
N ILE A 100 8.98 1.42 -9.91
CA ILE A 100 10.07 0.47 -9.69
C ILE A 100 11.04 1.01 -8.64
N LEU A 101 11.48 2.27 -8.75
CA LEU A 101 12.37 2.92 -7.79
C LEU A 101 11.72 3.03 -6.42
N SER A 102 10.56 3.68 -6.33
CA SER A 102 9.92 3.97 -5.04
C SER A 102 9.51 2.70 -4.30
N LEU A 103 8.99 1.68 -4.97
CA LEU A 103 8.63 0.41 -4.33
C LEU A 103 9.88 -0.36 -3.89
N THR A 104 10.92 -0.42 -4.72
CA THR A 104 12.15 -1.16 -4.41
C THR A 104 12.96 -0.52 -3.29
N TYR A 105 13.14 0.81 -3.33
CA TYR A 105 13.84 1.52 -2.27
C TYR A 105 13.14 1.33 -0.92
N ASN A 106 11.85 1.66 -0.85
CA ASN A 106 11.14 1.64 0.43
C ASN A 106 11.01 0.24 1.01
N THR A 107 10.70 -0.77 0.18
CA THR A 107 10.52 -2.15 0.65
C THR A 107 11.83 -2.72 1.21
N ASN A 108 12.97 -2.49 0.54
CA ASN A 108 14.26 -3.02 0.99
C ASN A 108 14.76 -2.22 2.20
N LYS A 109 14.53 -0.90 2.25
CA LYS A 109 14.84 -0.07 3.41
C LYS A 109 14.06 -0.49 4.66
N ILE A 110 12.79 -0.89 4.48
CA ILE A 110 11.98 -1.47 5.57
C ILE A 110 12.60 -2.76 6.10
N GLU A 111 13.13 -3.62 5.23
CA GLU A 111 13.81 -4.87 5.64
C GLU A 111 15.25 -4.67 6.13
N GLY A 112 15.80 -3.44 6.09
CA GLY A 112 17.09 -3.11 6.69
C GLY A 112 18.20 -2.73 5.71
N SER A 113 17.92 -2.63 4.41
CA SER A 113 18.92 -2.19 3.42
C SER A 113 19.49 -0.80 3.76
N THR A 114 20.78 -0.64 3.61
CA THR A 114 21.52 0.60 3.83
C THR A 114 21.58 1.50 2.60
N LEU A 115 21.08 1.04 1.44
CA LEU A 115 21.05 1.83 0.20
C LEU A 115 20.22 3.11 0.41
N THR A 116 20.70 4.20 -0.17
CA THR A 116 19.93 5.44 -0.38
C THR A 116 19.06 5.31 -1.63
N GLU A 117 18.08 6.21 -1.80
CA GLU A 117 17.23 6.21 -2.99
C GLU A 117 18.06 6.45 -4.27
N ASN A 118 19.06 7.34 -4.22
CA ASN A 118 19.96 7.60 -5.36
C ASN A 118 20.86 6.42 -5.69
N GLU A 119 21.44 5.74 -4.69
CA GLU A 119 22.22 4.51 -4.91
C GLU A 119 21.32 3.41 -5.49
N THR A 120 20.08 3.29 -4.98
CA THR A 120 19.08 2.36 -5.53
C THR A 120 18.80 2.69 -6.99
N ALA A 121 18.52 3.94 -7.34
CA ALA A 121 18.29 4.36 -8.72
C ALA A 121 19.47 4.03 -9.64
N ALA A 122 20.70 4.31 -9.20
CA ALA A 122 21.92 4.01 -9.95
C ALA A 122 22.09 2.49 -10.18
N ILE A 123 21.81 1.66 -9.17
CA ILE A 123 21.79 0.20 -9.34
C ILE A 123 20.72 -0.20 -10.36
N LEU A 124 19.48 0.27 -10.19
CA LEU A 124 18.33 -0.18 -10.97
C LEU A 124 18.42 0.21 -12.45
N PHE A 125 18.86 1.44 -12.76
CA PHE A 125 18.79 2.00 -14.11
C PHE A 125 20.15 2.13 -14.80
N ASN A 126 21.24 2.24 -14.06
CA ASN A 126 22.59 2.42 -14.62
C ASN A 126 23.48 1.19 -14.42
N ASN A 127 22.98 0.13 -13.77
CA ASN A 127 23.74 -1.07 -13.40
C ASN A 127 25.02 -0.76 -12.60
N THR A 128 24.99 0.33 -11.82
CA THR A 128 26.14 0.72 -10.99
C THR A 128 26.36 -0.28 -9.86
N VAL A 129 27.64 -0.61 -9.62
CA VAL A 129 28.07 -1.43 -8.48
C VAL A 129 28.80 -0.56 -7.47
N PHE A 130 28.35 -0.57 -6.21
CA PHE A 130 28.94 0.19 -5.12
C PHE A 130 29.85 -0.71 -4.27
N LYS A 131 31.13 -0.34 -4.16
CA LYS A 131 32.14 -1.11 -3.39
C LYS A 131 31.92 -1.05 -1.88
N ASN A 132 31.26 0.00 -1.38
CA ASN A 132 30.96 0.22 0.04
C ASN A 132 29.60 -0.38 0.46
N LYS A 133 28.96 -1.17 -0.40
CA LYS A 133 27.68 -1.85 -0.15
C LYS A 133 27.87 -3.34 -0.31
N THR A 134 27.08 -4.14 0.41
CA THR A 134 27.15 -5.59 0.28
C THR A 134 26.65 -6.02 -1.10
N LEU A 135 27.15 -7.16 -1.60
CA LEU A 135 26.63 -7.75 -2.82
C LEU A 135 25.14 -8.11 -2.67
N VAL A 136 24.77 -8.63 -1.49
CA VAL A 136 23.39 -9.04 -1.18
C VAL A 136 22.42 -7.87 -1.33
N GLU A 137 22.66 -6.72 -0.71
CA GLU A 137 21.73 -5.57 -0.81
C GLU A 137 21.55 -5.08 -2.26
N GLN A 138 22.61 -5.14 -3.06
CA GLN A 138 22.57 -4.76 -4.48
C GLN A 138 21.76 -5.76 -5.30
N LEU A 139 21.93 -7.07 -5.01
CA LEU A 139 21.12 -8.13 -5.60
C LEU A 139 19.66 -8.04 -5.16
N GLU A 140 19.36 -7.71 -3.90
CA GLU A 140 17.98 -7.51 -3.41
C GLU A 140 17.27 -6.40 -4.17
N ALA A 141 17.97 -5.30 -4.50
CA ALA A 141 17.41 -4.23 -5.32
C ALA A 141 17.08 -4.73 -6.74
N LYS A 142 18.02 -5.43 -7.40
CA LYS A 142 17.81 -5.99 -8.75
C LYS A 142 16.74 -7.08 -8.81
N ASN A 143 16.73 -7.97 -7.83
CA ASN A 143 15.75 -9.03 -7.72
C ASN A 143 14.35 -8.45 -7.50
N HIS A 144 14.20 -7.44 -6.63
CA HIS A 144 12.91 -6.80 -6.43
C HIS A 144 12.43 -6.03 -7.68
N GLN A 145 13.31 -5.34 -8.39
CA GLN A 145 13.00 -4.74 -9.70
C GLN A 145 12.47 -5.81 -10.68
N THR A 146 13.19 -6.92 -10.82
CA THR A 146 12.81 -8.04 -11.69
C THR A 146 11.45 -8.63 -11.28
N THR A 147 11.24 -8.79 -9.98
CA THR A 147 9.98 -9.31 -9.41
C THR A 147 8.79 -8.39 -9.72
N LEU A 148 8.96 -7.07 -9.63
CA LEU A 148 7.90 -6.11 -9.96
C LEU A 148 7.57 -6.10 -11.45
N ILE A 149 8.59 -6.10 -12.32
CA ILE A 149 8.39 -6.14 -13.78
C ILE A 149 7.65 -7.42 -14.15
N PHE A 150 8.07 -8.57 -13.61
CA PHE A 150 7.36 -9.83 -13.78
C PHE A 150 5.90 -9.73 -13.31
N LEU A 151 5.65 -9.20 -12.10
CA LEU A 151 4.30 -9.08 -11.54
C LEU A 151 3.40 -8.21 -12.42
N PHE A 152 3.87 -7.07 -12.91
CA PHE A 152 3.09 -6.20 -13.79
C PHE A 152 2.72 -6.91 -15.09
N ASN A 153 3.66 -7.60 -15.72
CA ASN A 153 3.41 -8.40 -16.93
C ASN A 153 2.44 -9.57 -16.68
N TYR A 154 2.61 -10.27 -15.57
CA TYR A 154 1.72 -11.37 -15.16
C TYR A 154 0.27 -10.89 -15.00
N LEU A 155 0.07 -9.74 -14.35
CA LEU A 155 -1.25 -9.17 -14.12
C LEU A 155 -1.86 -8.56 -15.40
N MET A 156 -1.05 -8.03 -16.31
CA MET A 156 -1.50 -7.61 -17.65
C MET A 156 -2.11 -8.79 -18.43
N GLY A 157 -1.57 -9.99 -18.27
CA GLY A 157 -2.13 -11.24 -18.80
C GLY A 157 -3.41 -11.72 -18.10
N LYS A 158 -3.94 -10.96 -17.12
CA LYS A 158 -5.14 -11.28 -16.31
C LYS A 158 -5.07 -12.62 -15.57
N GLN A 159 -3.86 -13.11 -15.32
CA GLN A 159 -3.64 -14.38 -14.64
C GLN A 159 -4.03 -14.31 -13.15
N PRO A 160 -4.46 -15.43 -12.53
CA PRO A 160 -4.93 -15.44 -11.14
C PRO A 160 -3.79 -15.35 -10.13
N ILE A 161 -4.05 -14.75 -8.97
CA ILE A 161 -3.13 -14.82 -7.82
C ILE A 161 -3.29 -16.23 -7.19
N ASN A 162 -2.31 -17.09 -7.41
CA ASN A 162 -2.31 -18.48 -6.94
C ASN A 162 -0.98 -18.83 -6.25
N GLU A 163 -0.86 -20.07 -5.78
CA GLU A 163 0.33 -20.56 -5.07
C GLU A 163 1.59 -20.46 -5.94
N SER A 164 1.48 -20.91 -7.19
CA SER A 164 2.58 -20.88 -8.15
C SER A 164 3.12 -19.46 -8.36
N LEU A 165 2.25 -18.45 -8.47
CA LEU A 165 2.67 -17.05 -8.53
C LEU A 165 3.46 -16.66 -7.28
N ILE A 166 2.95 -16.95 -6.08
CA ILE A 166 3.60 -16.54 -4.83
C ILE A 166 4.98 -17.20 -4.68
N LEU A 167 5.07 -18.50 -4.95
CA LEU A 167 6.35 -19.22 -4.95
C LEU A 167 7.31 -18.68 -6.02
N HIS A 168 6.81 -18.38 -7.22
CA HIS A 168 7.64 -17.85 -8.28
C HIS A 168 8.16 -16.43 -7.98
N LEU A 169 7.33 -15.54 -7.45
CA LEU A 169 7.76 -14.22 -6.97
C LEU A 169 8.85 -14.36 -5.90
N HIS A 170 8.69 -15.29 -4.95
CA HIS A 170 9.71 -15.57 -3.93
C HIS A 170 11.01 -16.11 -4.55
N SER A 171 10.91 -16.96 -5.57
CA SER A 171 12.09 -17.49 -6.28
C SER A 171 12.90 -16.39 -6.96
N ILE A 172 12.26 -15.43 -7.63
CA ILE A 172 12.94 -14.29 -8.26
C ILE A 172 13.52 -13.37 -7.17
N LEU A 173 12.74 -13.07 -6.14
CA LEU A 173 13.11 -12.13 -5.09
C LEU A 173 14.39 -12.53 -4.35
N LEU A 174 14.53 -13.82 -4.02
CA LEU A 174 15.70 -14.33 -3.29
C LEU A 174 16.69 -15.11 -4.17
N ASN A 175 16.57 -14.97 -5.49
CA ASN A 175 17.49 -15.61 -6.42
C ASN A 175 18.95 -15.25 -6.10
N SER A 176 19.82 -16.28 -6.02
CA SER A 176 21.24 -16.14 -5.65
C SER A 176 21.53 -15.52 -4.27
N ILE A 177 20.51 -15.41 -3.40
CA ILE A 177 20.62 -14.88 -2.03
C ILE A 177 20.27 -15.97 -1.01
N ASN A 178 19.22 -16.74 -1.27
CA ASN A 178 18.75 -17.78 -0.35
C ASN A 178 18.56 -19.12 -1.10
N PRO A 179 19.10 -20.24 -0.59
CA PRO A 179 18.94 -21.55 -1.23
C PRO A 179 17.49 -22.04 -1.27
N ASP A 180 16.64 -21.58 -0.36
CA ASP A 180 15.24 -21.99 -0.25
C ASP A 180 14.30 -21.09 -1.11
N ALA A 181 14.87 -20.29 -2.01
CA ALA A 181 14.11 -19.40 -2.89
C ALA A 181 13.03 -20.17 -3.66
N GLY A 182 11.79 -19.71 -3.55
CA GLY A 182 10.61 -20.37 -4.13
C GLY A 182 10.03 -21.57 -3.36
N PHE A 183 10.53 -21.89 -2.17
CA PHE A 183 10.01 -23.01 -1.35
C PHE A 183 9.55 -22.54 0.04
N TYR A 184 8.50 -23.17 0.57
CA TYR A 184 8.11 -22.95 1.96
C TYR A 184 9.16 -23.47 2.93
N ARG A 185 9.32 -22.78 4.06
CA ARG A 185 10.24 -23.18 5.12
C ARG A 185 9.86 -24.54 5.70
N LYS A 186 10.88 -25.29 6.12
CA LYS A 186 10.74 -26.60 6.79
C LYS A 186 11.17 -26.57 8.25
N HIS A 187 11.32 -25.37 8.82
CA HIS A 187 11.77 -25.15 10.19
C HIS A 187 11.04 -23.97 10.82
N GLY A 188 11.14 -23.84 12.15
CA GLY A 188 10.58 -22.72 12.91
C GLY A 188 11.34 -21.42 12.63
N VAL A 189 10.62 -20.30 12.53
CA VAL A 189 11.21 -18.96 12.36
C VAL A 189 10.51 -17.98 13.30
N ARG A 190 11.19 -16.89 13.64
CA ARG A 190 10.65 -15.81 14.48
C ARG A 190 10.73 -14.49 13.72
N ILE A 191 9.68 -13.68 13.86
CA ILE A 191 9.69 -12.30 13.37
C ILE A 191 10.51 -11.46 14.34
N VAL A 192 11.64 -10.93 13.88
CA VAL A 192 12.50 -10.08 14.72
C VAL A 192 11.75 -8.79 15.05
N GLY A 193 11.67 -8.45 16.34
CA GLY A 193 11.02 -7.22 16.80
C GLY A 193 9.49 -7.28 16.87
N ALA A 194 8.88 -8.46 16.78
CA ALA A 194 7.45 -8.65 17.03
C ALA A 194 7.21 -9.87 17.93
N ASP A 195 6.32 -9.72 18.91
CA ASP A 195 5.89 -10.81 19.80
C ASP A 195 4.75 -11.65 19.21
N VAL A 196 4.63 -11.69 17.88
CA VAL A 196 3.59 -12.43 17.18
C VAL A 196 4.11 -13.83 16.84
N PRO A 197 3.45 -14.91 17.30
CA PRO A 197 3.87 -16.27 16.96
C PRO A 197 3.64 -16.52 15.47
N THR A 198 4.62 -17.14 14.82
CA THR A 198 4.48 -17.65 13.45
C THR A 198 3.78 -19.00 13.45
N ALA A 199 3.23 -19.39 12.30
CA ALA A 199 2.61 -20.71 12.17
C ALA A 199 3.63 -21.84 12.40
N ASN A 200 3.16 -23.01 12.84
CA ASN A 200 3.94 -24.24 12.76
C ASN A 200 4.25 -24.53 11.27
N TYR A 201 5.52 -24.76 10.92
CA TYR A 201 5.95 -24.95 9.52
C TYR A 201 5.22 -26.13 8.85
N LEU A 202 4.83 -27.16 9.61
CA LEU A 202 4.04 -28.29 9.10
C LEU A 202 2.65 -27.88 8.61
N LYS A 203 2.10 -26.78 9.13
CA LYS A 203 0.78 -26.25 8.74
C LYS A 203 0.87 -25.21 7.62
N VAL A 204 2.06 -24.74 7.25
CA VAL A 204 2.23 -23.67 6.25
C VAL A 204 1.57 -24.00 4.91
N PRO A 205 1.73 -25.20 4.31
CA PRO A 205 1.09 -25.50 3.02
C PRO A 205 -0.44 -25.41 3.09
N GLU A 206 -1.06 -25.92 4.15
CA GLU A 206 -2.51 -25.87 4.34
C GLU A 206 -3.01 -24.43 4.55
N LEU A 207 -2.30 -23.66 5.40
CA LEU A 207 -2.64 -22.26 5.67
C LEU A 207 -2.50 -21.39 4.42
N MET A 208 -1.46 -21.60 3.62
CA MET A 208 -1.27 -20.91 2.34
C MET A 208 -2.36 -21.26 1.34
N LYS A 209 -2.73 -22.54 1.21
CA LYS A 209 -3.86 -22.97 0.39
C LYS A 209 -5.16 -22.26 0.79
N ASN A 210 -5.42 -22.14 2.09
CA ASN A 210 -6.59 -21.43 2.61
C ASN A 210 -6.53 -19.92 2.36
N LEU A 211 -5.35 -19.31 2.52
CA LEU A 211 -5.11 -17.90 2.21
C LEU A 211 -5.38 -17.60 0.73
N ILE A 212 -4.87 -18.44 -0.18
CA ILE A 212 -5.06 -18.30 -1.64
C ILE A 212 -6.53 -18.44 -2.01
N ARG A 213 -7.25 -19.41 -1.42
CA ARG A 213 -8.70 -19.52 -1.60
C ARG A 213 -9.40 -18.23 -1.17
N ASN A 214 -8.97 -17.62 -0.05
CA ASN A 214 -9.52 -16.35 0.44
C ASN A 214 -9.22 -15.18 -0.53
N ILE A 215 -8.02 -15.09 -1.08
CA ILE A 215 -7.65 -14.09 -2.11
C ILE A 215 -8.61 -14.13 -3.30
N GLN A 216 -9.03 -15.34 -3.71
CA GLN A 216 -9.92 -15.52 -4.87
C GLN A 216 -11.40 -15.20 -4.58
N THR A 217 -11.78 -14.98 -3.31
CA THR A 217 -13.16 -14.62 -2.98
C THR A 217 -13.50 -13.19 -3.38
N LYS A 218 -14.71 -12.98 -3.92
CA LYS A 218 -15.22 -11.63 -4.18
C LYS A 218 -15.57 -10.94 -2.86
N LYS A 219 -14.95 -9.79 -2.59
CA LYS A 219 -15.27 -8.92 -1.45
C LYS A 219 -15.71 -7.54 -1.93
N LYS A 220 -16.68 -6.94 -1.22
CA LYS A 220 -17.16 -5.59 -1.53
C LYS A 220 -16.06 -4.54 -1.35
N ASN A 221 -15.18 -4.74 -0.37
CA ASN A 221 -14.16 -3.77 0.01
C ASN A 221 -12.75 -4.36 -0.20
N ILE A 222 -12.15 -4.07 -1.36
CA ILE A 222 -10.84 -4.63 -1.72
C ILE A 222 -9.72 -4.15 -0.79
N ILE A 223 -9.79 -2.93 -0.26
CA ILE A 223 -8.76 -2.40 0.63
C ILE A 223 -8.77 -3.15 1.96
N ALA A 224 -9.95 -3.33 2.55
CA ALA A 224 -10.11 -4.14 3.76
C ALA A 224 -9.66 -5.58 3.55
N HIS A 225 -10.02 -6.16 2.40
CA HIS A 225 -9.61 -7.52 2.06
C HIS A 225 -8.10 -7.65 1.89
N SER A 226 -7.46 -6.71 1.19
CA SER A 226 -6.01 -6.69 0.99
C SER A 226 -5.25 -6.52 2.30
N ALA A 227 -5.72 -5.65 3.20
CA ALA A 227 -5.15 -5.46 4.54
C ALA A 227 -5.20 -6.76 5.36
N LYS A 228 -6.34 -7.46 5.35
CA LYS A 228 -6.51 -8.74 6.03
C LYS A 228 -5.62 -9.84 5.44
N ILE A 229 -5.57 -9.97 4.12
CA ILE A 229 -4.70 -10.95 3.45
C ILE A 229 -3.23 -10.67 3.77
N HIS A 230 -2.81 -9.41 3.70
CA HIS A 230 -1.44 -9.02 4.03
C HIS A 230 -1.08 -9.39 5.47
N SER A 231 -1.92 -9.02 6.44
CA SER A 231 -1.73 -9.35 7.86
C SER A 231 -1.66 -10.86 8.12
N ASN A 232 -2.57 -11.63 7.51
CA ASN A 232 -2.61 -13.09 7.63
C ASN A 232 -1.39 -13.75 6.98
N PHE A 233 -0.94 -13.27 5.83
CA PHE A 233 0.26 -13.77 5.17
C PHE A 233 1.50 -13.59 6.06
N GLU A 234 1.68 -12.39 6.62
CA GLU A 234 2.79 -12.08 7.52
C GLU A 234 2.76 -12.94 8.80
N GLN A 235 1.57 -13.32 9.28
CA GLN A 235 1.39 -14.20 10.44
C GLN A 235 1.66 -15.67 10.12
N ILE A 236 1.28 -16.15 8.92
CA ILE A 236 1.65 -17.50 8.44
C ILE A 236 3.19 -17.58 8.32
N HIS A 237 3.80 -16.52 7.80
CA HIS A 237 5.24 -16.36 7.62
C HIS A 237 5.84 -17.58 6.88
N PRO A 238 5.42 -17.84 5.62
CA PRO A 238 5.64 -19.14 4.97
C PRO A 238 7.10 -19.40 4.52
N PHE A 239 7.94 -18.38 4.44
CA PHE A 239 9.31 -18.47 3.94
C PHE A 239 10.35 -18.29 5.06
N SER A 240 11.59 -18.72 4.83
CA SER A 240 12.71 -18.50 5.76
C SER A 240 13.16 -17.03 5.80
N ASP A 241 13.00 -16.31 4.70
CA ASP A 241 13.22 -14.86 4.56
C ASP A 241 12.28 -14.31 3.45
N GLY A 242 12.23 -12.99 3.25
CA GLY A 242 11.52 -12.36 2.15
C GLY A 242 10.01 -12.19 2.38
N ASN A 243 9.48 -12.63 3.53
CA ASN A 243 8.05 -12.58 3.85
C ASN A 243 7.48 -11.17 3.70
N GLY A 244 8.04 -10.17 4.38
CA GLY A 244 7.56 -8.78 4.29
C GLY A 244 7.45 -8.25 2.85
N ARG A 245 8.47 -8.54 2.03
CA ARG A 245 8.53 -8.15 0.61
C ARG A 245 7.46 -8.87 -0.22
N ILE A 246 7.29 -10.18 -0.05
CA ILE A 246 6.26 -10.95 -0.74
C ILE A 246 4.85 -10.57 -0.27
N GLY A 247 4.65 -10.35 1.01
CA GLY A 247 3.38 -9.89 1.57
C GLY A 247 2.96 -8.55 0.97
N ARG A 248 3.90 -7.62 0.79
CA ARG A 248 3.66 -6.35 0.08
C ARG A 248 3.38 -6.58 -1.40
N LEU A 249 4.12 -7.45 -2.09
CA LEU A 249 3.85 -7.78 -3.51
C LEU A 249 2.46 -8.40 -3.73
N ILE A 250 2.00 -9.29 -2.84
CA ILE A 250 0.64 -9.85 -2.86
C ILE A 250 -0.40 -8.74 -2.70
N MET A 251 -0.19 -7.81 -1.76
CA MET A 251 -1.05 -6.64 -1.58
C MET A 251 -1.09 -5.80 -2.87
N GLN A 252 0.05 -5.50 -3.49
CA GLN A 252 0.09 -4.76 -4.76
C GLN A 252 -0.71 -5.50 -5.85
N ALA A 253 -0.55 -6.82 -5.96
CA ALA A 253 -1.26 -7.63 -6.94
C ALA A 253 -2.78 -7.54 -6.77
N MET A 254 -3.27 -7.61 -5.54
CA MET A 254 -4.70 -7.48 -5.22
C MET A 254 -5.24 -6.10 -5.59
N LEU A 255 -4.50 -5.04 -5.28
CA LEU A 255 -4.88 -3.64 -5.58
C LEU A 255 -4.92 -3.39 -7.09
N LEU A 256 -3.87 -3.80 -7.81
CA LEU A 256 -3.76 -3.62 -9.26
C LEU A 256 -4.88 -4.34 -10.03
N ARG A 257 -5.27 -5.55 -9.60
CA ARG A 257 -6.43 -6.28 -10.19
C ARG A 257 -7.75 -5.54 -10.04
N HIS A 258 -7.85 -4.60 -9.11
CA HIS A 258 -9.03 -3.77 -8.86
C HIS A 258 -8.84 -2.33 -9.34
N ASN A 259 -7.90 -2.10 -10.26
CA ASN A 259 -7.62 -0.80 -10.85
C ASN A 259 -7.24 0.28 -9.82
N LEU A 260 -6.66 -0.12 -8.69
CA LEU A 260 -6.06 0.78 -7.71
C LEU A 260 -4.56 0.91 -7.97
N ALA A 261 -4.01 2.10 -7.72
CA ALA A 261 -2.58 2.32 -7.79
C ALA A 261 -1.82 1.47 -6.76
N PRO A 262 -0.56 1.08 -7.04
CA PRO A 262 0.30 0.43 -6.05
C PRO A 262 0.37 1.25 -4.75
N ALA A 263 0.21 0.60 -3.59
CA ALA A 263 0.34 1.26 -2.30
C ALA A 263 1.82 1.57 -2.00
N LEU A 264 2.17 2.84 -1.79
CA LEU A 264 3.51 3.27 -1.43
C LEU A 264 3.72 3.28 0.09
N ILE A 265 4.15 2.15 0.64
CA ILE A 265 4.55 2.06 2.06
C ILE A 265 5.95 2.67 2.19
N LYS A 266 6.02 3.93 2.61
CA LYS A 266 7.29 4.64 2.72
C LYS A 266 8.05 4.26 3.99
N GLN A 267 9.37 4.20 3.91
CA GLN A 267 10.24 3.78 5.00
C GLN A 267 10.14 4.70 6.23
N GLU A 268 9.87 6.00 6.04
CA GLU A 268 9.66 6.95 7.15
C GLU A 268 8.49 6.54 8.04
N ASN A 269 7.54 5.78 7.48
CA ASN A 269 6.38 5.27 8.17
C ASN A 269 6.53 3.82 8.66
N LYS A 270 7.72 3.21 8.58
CA LYS A 270 7.99 1.82 8.98
C LYS A 270 7.44 1.49 10.36
N VAL A 271 7.69 2.37 11.35
CA VAL A 271 7.26 2.16 12.74
C VAL A 271 5.73 2.07 12.84
N LEU A 272 5.00 2.96 12.16
CA LEU A 272 3.54 2.95 12.16
C LEU A 272 3.00 1.73 11.41
N TYR A 273 3.57 1.41 10.25
CA TYR A 273 3.20 0.23 9.47
C TYR A 273 3.32 -1.06 10.28
N LEU A 274 4.48 -1.29 10.91
CA LEU A 274 4.70 -2.48 11.74
C LEU A 274 3.79 -2.50 12.97
N LYS A 275 3.55 -1.35 13.60
CA LYS A 275 2.61 -1.23 14.73
C LYS A 275 1.19 -1.61 14.33
N TYR A 276 0.70 -1.12 13.19
CA TYR A 276 -0.66 -1.42 12.72
C TYR A 276 -0.81 -2.86 12.25
N LEU A 277 0.24 -3.41 11.62
CA LEU A 277 0.30 -4.83 11.29
C LEU A 277 0.20 -5.70 12.56
N ASN A 278 1.01 -5.41 13.57
CA ASN A 278 0.99 -6.12 14.85
C ASN A 278 -0.39 -6.02 15.56
N ILE A 279 -0.97 -4.82 15.63
CA ILE A 279 -2.32 -4.63 16.19
C ILE A 279 -3.34 -5.51 15.45
N SER A 280 -3.28 -5.58 14.13
CA SER A 280 -4.20 -6.41 13.35
C SER A 280 -4.04 -7.90 13.61
N GLN A 281 -2.82 -8.37 13.88
CA GLN A 281 -2.53 -9.78 14.15
C GLN A 281 -2.91 -10.20 15.56
N ILE A 282 -2.74 -9.31 16.55
CA ILE A 282 -3.03 -9.60 17.96
C ILE A 282 -4.51 -9.36 18.29
N LYS A 283 -5.07 -8.25 17.83
CA LYS A 283 -6.43 -7.80 18.19
C LYS A 283 -7.48 -8.15 17.15
N ASN A 284 -7.07 -8.70 15.99
CA ASN A 284 -7.95 -8.95 14.85
C ASN A 284 -8.71 -7.68 14.39
N ASP A 285 -8.11 -6.50 14.60
CA ASP A 285 -8.61 -5.19 14.18
C ASP A 285 -7.72 -4.63 13.08
N PHE A 286 -8.25 -4.57 11.86
CA PHE A 286 -7.54 -4.15 10.66
C PHE A 286 -7.71 -2.65 10.38
N SER A 287 -8.56 -1.93 11.11
CA SER A 287 -8.99 -0.56 10.77
C SER A 287 -7.82 0.43 10.60
N LEU A 288 -6.81 0.35 11.47
CA LEU A 288 -5.61 1.18 11.39
C LEU A 288 -4.74 0.83 10.18
N LEU A 289 -4.57 -0.47 9.89
CA LEU A 289 -3.81 -0.94 8.74
C LEU A 289 -4.53 -0.59 7.42
N GLU A 290 -5.85 -0.71 7.38
CA GLU A 290 -6.69 -0.30 6.25
C GLU A 290 -6.57 1.20 5.98
N ASN A 291 -6.64 2.03 7.03
CA ASN A 291 -6.45 3.47 6.90
C ASN A 291 -5.05 3.80 6.37
N PHE A 292 -4.03 3.13 6.89
CA PHE A 292 -2.66 3.29 6.43
C PHE A 292 -2.49 2.91 4.95
N ILE A 293 -3.09 1.79 4.53
CA ILE A 293 -3.05 1.36 3.13
C ILE A 293 -3.81 2.36 2.24
N CYS A 294 -4.93 2.93 2.68
CA CYS A 294 -5.61 3.99 1.92
C CYS A 294 -4.67 5.16 1.63
N GLU A 295 -3.93 5.62 2.64
CA GLU A 295 -2.94 6.70 2.52
C GLU A 295 -1.83 6.36 1.53
N ALA A 296 -1.31 5.14 1.61
CA ALA A 296 -0.28 4.63 0.71
C ALA A 296 -0.78 4.51 -0.75
N ILE A 297 -2.05 4.13 -0.98
CA ILE A 297 -2.66 4.10 -2.32
C ILE A 297 -2.86 5.52 -2.86
N ILE A 298 -3.27 6.48 -2.03
CA ILE A 298 -3.38 7.89 -2.43
C ILE A 298 -2.04 8.40 -2.93
N ASP A 299 -0.95 8.07 -2.24
CA ASP A 299 0.41 8.42 -2.68
C ASP A 299 0.79 7.72 -3.99
N GLY A 300 0.36 6.47 -4.21
CA GLY A 300 0.50 5.78 -5.49
C GLY A 300 -0.20 6.50 -6.64
N PHE A 301 -1.44 6.96 -6.43
CA PHE A 301 -2.17 7.71 -7.46
C PHE A 301 -1.49 9.03 -7.84
N LYS A 302 -0.75 9.67 -6.94
CA LYS A 302 0.01 10.89 -7.28
C LYS A 302 1.11 10.63 -8.32
N ILE A 303 1.67 9.41 -8.38
CA ILE A 303 2.63 9.03 -9.43
C ILE A 303 1.92 8.85 -10.77
N VAL A 304 0.70 8.29 -10.75
CA VAL A 304 -0.11 8.00 -11.93
C VAL A 304 -0.65 9.28 -12.59
N GLU A 305 -0.89 10.32 -11.78
CA GLU A 305 -1.47 11.60 -12.22
C GLU A 305 -0.43 12.66 -12.59
N ARG A 306 0.86 12.33 -12.49
CA ARG A 306 1.94 13.17 -13.01
C ARG A 306 1.96 13.12 -14.54
#